data_AF-A0A5C9BT70-F1
#
_entry.id   AF-A0A5C9BT70-F1
#
_cell.length_a   1.000
_cell.length_b   1.000
_cell.length_c   1.000
_cell.angle_alpha   90.00
_cell.angle_beta   90.00
_cell.angle_gamma   90.00
#
_symmetry.space_group_name_H-M   'P 1'
#
loop_
_entity.id
_entity.type
_entity.pdbx_description
1 polymer ?
#
loop_
_entity_poly.entity_id
_entity_poly.type
_entity_poly.pdbx_seq_one_letter_code
_entity_poly.pdbx_strand_id
1 'polypeptide(L)'
;MLGDSWLEIYMLAPTWRFIVGPDILGGNAWIGIMLPSVDRVGRYFPLTLALPISPQTDIAQTYLANDGWFRAIEDLGMDALKQDLDFKEYEVRLNRFPKPAHVDMQENEDTIPLNTTIPEPTENLASFYARASQDDNFKERTSQIRYAISGALKPVSLWGAEFADTQEHLLLATESLPNKEVYCALLDRSFEAHGWIDVTKR
;
A
#
# COMPACT_ATOMS: atom_id res chain seq x y z
N MET A 1 -13.08 -6.32 -15.59
CA MET A 1 -13.13 -7.71 -15.07
C MET A 1 -12.04 -8.50 -15.77
N LEU A 2 -11.18 -9.21 -15.02
CA LEU A 2 -9.96 -9.84 -15.55
C LEU A 2 -10.19 -11.15 -16.34
N GLY A 3 -11.42 -11.69 -16.32
CA GLY A 3 -11.81 -12.84 -17.15
C GLY A 3 -10.97 -14.09 -16.91
N ASP A 4 -10.76 -14.87 -17.97
CA ASP A 4 -10.05 -16.16 -17.92
C ASP A 4 -8.56 -16.03 -17.53
N SER A 5 -7.97 -14.85 -17.72
CA SER A 5 -6.59 -14.54 -17.33
C SER A 5 -6.43 -14.21 -15.84
N TRP A 6 -7.53 -14.17 -15.06
CA TRP A 6 -7.49 -13.75 -13.66
C TRP A 6 -6.46 -14.48 -12.83
N LEU A 7 -6.37 -15.81 -12.96
CA LEU A 7 -5.49 -16.61 -12.12
C LEU A 7 -4.00 -16.33 -12.41
N GLU A 8 -3.65 -16.22 -13.69
CA GLU A 8 -2.28 -15.88 -14.10
C GLU A 8 -1.90 -14.49 -13.57
N ILE A 9 -2.79 -13.51 -13.74
CA ILE A 9 -2.58 -12.14 -13.26
C ILE A 9 -2.45 -12.11 -11.74
N TYR A 10 -3.31 -12.84 -11.02
CA TYR A 10 -3.28 -12.93 -9.57
C TYR A 10 -1.95 -13.49 -9.05
N MET A 11 -1.44 -14.55 -9.67
CA MET A 11 -0.17 -15.18 -9.27
C MET A 11 1.06 -14.31 -9.57
N LEU A 12 0.93 -13.34 -10.49
CA LEU A 12 1.98 -12.38 -10.86
C LEU A 12 1.83 -11.02 -10.17
N ALA A 13 0.75 -10.82 -9.40
CA ALA A 13 0.53 -9.57 -8.70
C ALA A 13 1.63 -9.37 -7.63
N PRO A 14 2.04 -8.12 -7.37
CA PRO A 14 3.11 -7.84 -6.42
C PRO A 14 2.63 -8.06 -4.98
N THR A 15 3.59 -8.10 -4.05
CA THR A 15 3.31 -7.84 -2.64
C THR A 15 2.99 -6.36 -2.47
N TRP A 16 1.83 -6.08 -1.87
CA TRP A 16 1.37 -4.75 -1.54
C TRP A 16 1.66 -4.44 -0.07
N ARG A 17 2.49 -3.43 0.18
CA ARG A 17 2.62 -2.75 1.47
C ARG A 17 1.41 -1.86 1.66
N PHE A 18 0.82 -1.82 2.85
CA PHE A 18 -0.30 -0.94 3.13
C PHE A 18 -0.19 -0.26 4.48
N ILE A 19 -0.80 0.92 4.55
CA ILE A 19 -1.27 1.52 5.80
C ILE A 19 -2.69 2.03 5.58
N VAL A 20 -3.59 1.73 6.51
CA VAL A 20 -5.01 2.09 6.45
C VAL A 20 -5.30 3.00 7.65
N GLY A 21 -5.84 4.18 7.37
CA GLY A 21 -6.24 5.14 8.39
C GLY A 21 -7.31 4.62 9.35
N PRO A 22 -7.47 5.28 10.50
CA PRO A 22 -8.54 4.95 11.44
C PRO A 22 -9.91 5.09 10.78
N ASP A 23 -10.89 4.41 11.34
CA ASP A 23 -12.31 4.38 10.96
C ASP A 23 -12.63 3.70 9.62
N ILE A 24 -11.63 3.36 8.79
CA ILE A 24 -11.84 2.53 7.59
C ILE A 24 -12.06 1.07 7.98
N LEU A 25 -11.26 0.53 8.91
CA LEU A 25 -11.31 -0.86 9.40
C LEU A 25 -11.58 -0.91 10.91
N GLY A 26 -12.44 0.00 11.40
CA GLY A 26 -12.70 0.22 12.81
C GLY A 26 -11.79 1.29 13.43
N GLY A 27 -11.78 1.43 14.76
CA GLY A 27 -11.18 2.60 15.43
C GLY A 27 -9.64 2.65 15.46
N ASN A 28 -8.92 1.62 15.01
CA ASN A 28 -7.46 1.64 14.90
C ASN A 28 -7.04 1.94 13.45
N ALA A 29 -5.85 2.51 13.28
CA ALA A 29 -5.13 2.41 12.02
C ALA A 29 -4.47 1.02 11.90
N TRP A 30 -4.15 0.60 10.68
CA TRP A 30 -3.56 -0.71 10.39
C TRP A 30 -2.39 -0.58 9.43
N ILE A 31 -1.33 -1.33 9.64
CA ILE A 31 -0.15 -1.38 8.75
C ILE A 31 0.22 -2.82 8.48
N GLY A 32 0.65 -3.13 7.27
CA GLY A 32 0.94 -4.52 6.91
C GLY A 32 1.27 -4.74 5.46
N ILE A 33 1.20 -6.00 5.06
CA ILE A 33 1.36 -6.43 3.67
C ILE A 33 0.23 -7.36 3.24
N MET A 34 -0.01 -7.39 1.94
CA MET A 34 -0.91 -8.31 1.26
C MET A 34 -0.18 -8.88 0.05
N LEU A 35 -0.12 -10.20 -0.10
CA LEU A 35 0.53 -10.88 -1.23
C LEU A 35 -0.34 -12.01 -1.78
N PRO A 36 -0.19 -12.37 -3.07
CA PRO A 36 -0.85 -13.56 -3.62
C PRO A 36 -0.48 -14.82 -2.85
N SER A 37 -1.46 -15.70 -2.63
CA SER A 37 -1.26 -16.95 -1.92
C SER A 37 -2.27 -18.01 -2.38
N VAL A 38 -1.96 -19.24 -2.01
CA VAL A 38 -2.78 -20.42 -2.28
C VAL A 38 -2.75 -21.31 -1.04
N ASP A 39 -3.93 -21.77 -0.62
CA ASP A 39 -3.99 -22.69 0.50
C ASP A 39 -3.63 -24.13 0.09
N ARG A 40 -3.53 -25.02 1.09
CA ARG A 40 -3.16 -26.41 0.88
C ARG A 40 -4.11 -27.20 -0.05
N VAL A 41 -5.36 -26.76 -0.20
CA VAL A 41 -6.36 -27.43 -1.06
C VAL A 41 -6.51 -26.74 -2.42
N GLY A 42 -5.66 -25.76 -2.74
CA GLY A 42 -5.60 -25.11 -4.04
C GLY A 42 -6.57 -23.94 -4.21
N ARG A 43 -7.14 -23.39 -3.12
CA ARG A 43 -7.96 -22.17 -3.18
C ARG A 43 -7.07 -20.94 -3.09
N TYR A 44 -7.29 -19.99 -3.99
CA TYR A 44 -6.51 -18.76 -4.09
C TYR A 44 -7.13 -17.66 -3.23
N PHE A 45 -6.38 -17.18 -2.26
CA PHE A 45 -6.75 -16.08 -1.38
C PHE A 45 -5.48 -15.31 -1.01
N PRO A 46 -5.51 -13.97 -0.95
CA PRO A 46 -4.35 -13.22 -0.52
C PRO A 46 -3.99 -13.61 0.92
N LEU A 47 -2.69 -13.73 1.17
CA LEU A 47 -2.18 -13.73 2.53
C LEU A 47 -2.05 -12.27 2.97
N THR A 48 -2.51 -11.95 4.18
CA THR A 48 -2.39 -10.62 4.78
C THR A 48 -1.73 -10.73 6.13
N LEU A 49 -0.64 -10.00 6.33
CA LEU A 49 -0.02 -9.80 7.64
C LEU A 49 -0.25 -8.36 8.05
N ALA A 50 -0.95 -8.13 9.17
CA ALA A 50 -1.38 -6.81 9.60
C ALA A 50 -1.15 -6.60 11.10
N LEU A 51 -0.74 -5.39 11.46
CA LEU A 51 -0.60 -4.95 12.84
C LEU A 51 -1.51 -3.73 13.08
N PRO A 52 -2.33 -3.72 14.14
CA PRO A 52 -3.03 -2.52 14.56
C PRO A 52 -2.01 -1.52 15.13
N ILE A 53 -2.17 -0.26 14.75
CA ILE A 53 -1.36 0.87 15.23
C ILE A 53 -2.28 1.98 15.76
N SER A 54 -1.68 2.94 16.45
CA SER A 54 -2.41 4.05 17.08
C SER A 54 -3.27 4.80 16.06
N PRO A 55 -4.53 5.17 16.39
CA PRO A 55 -5.34 6.03 15.53
C PRO A 55 -4.80 7.46 15.43
N GLN A 56 -3.90 7.88 16.33
CA GLN A 56 -3.22 9.18 16.29
C GLN A 56 -1.97 9.15 15.38
N THR A 57 -1.88 8.21 14.45
CA THR A 57 -0.77 8.10 13.49
C THR A 57 -0.91 9.08 12.32
N ASP A 58 0.19 9.76 11.97
CA ASP A 58 0.37 10.30 10.62
C ASP A 58 0.59 9.13 9.65
N ILE A 59 -0.43 8.86 8.82
CA ILE A 59 -0.47 7.72 7.90
C ILE A 59 0.65 7.79 6.87
N ALA A 60 0.89 8.96 6.28
CA ALA A 60 1.89 9.09 5.23
C ALA A 60 3.32 9.03 5.80
N GLN A 61 3.58 9.75 6.89
CA GLN A 61 4.91 9.76 7.50
C GLN A 61 5.26 8.40 8.11
N THR A 62 4.29 7.73 8.73
CA THR A 62 4.50 6.39 9.26
C THR A 62 4.77 5.38 8.14
N TYR A 63 4.06 5.44 7.02
CA TYR A 63 4.38 4.59 5.87
C TYR A 63 5.82 4.79 5.38
N LEU A 64 6.22 6.05 5.17
CA LEU A 64 7.56 6.39 4.65
C LEU A 64 8.69 6.04 5.63
N ALA A 65 8.44 6.13 6.93
CA ALA A 65 9.42 5.81 7.97
C ALA A 65 9.68 4.29 8.13
N ASN A 66 8.87 3.44 7.49
CA ASN A 66 8.86 1.99 7.73
C ASN A 66 9.38 1.15 6.56
N ASP A 67 10.13 1.71 5.61
CA ASP A 67 10.70 0.96 4.47
C ASP A 67 11.44 -0.33 4.89
N GLY A 68 12.35 -0.24 5.87
CA GLY A 68 13.06 -1.42 6.38
C GLY A 68 12.16 -2.43 7.11
N TRP A 69 11.11 -1.95 7.79
CA TRP A 69 10.11 -2.81 8.43
C TRP A 69 9.27 -3.56 7.39
N PHE A 70 8.87 -2.87 6.32
CA PHE A 70 8.14 -3.48 5.21
C PHE A 70 8.95 -4.58 4.52
N ARG A 71 10.23 -4.33 4.19
CA ARG A 71 11.09 -5.38 3.61
C ARG A 71 11.16 -6.62 4.50
N ALA A 72 11.33 -6.43 5.81
CA ALA A 72 11.40 -7.55 6.74
C ALA A 72 10.07 -8.35 6.85
N ILE A 73 8.91 -7.69 6.79
CA ILE A 73 7.61 -8.39 6.85
C ILE A 73 7.26 -9.02 5.51
N GLU A 74 7.72 -8.47 4.38
CA GLU A 74 7.63 -9.08 3.05
C GLU A 74 8.38 -10.42 3.02
N ASP A 75 9.61 -10.45 3.51
CA ASP A 75 10.39 -11.68 3.64
C ASP A 75 9.67 -12.72 4.52
N LEU A 76 9.07 -12.28 5.64
CA LEU A 76 8.27 -13.15 6.49
C LEU A 76 7.01 -13.66 5.77
N GLY A 77 6.31 -12.81 5.02
CA GLY A 77 5.14 -13.20 4.24
C GLY A 77 5.48 -14.21 3.15
N MET A 78 6.61 -14.04 2.46
CA MET A 78 7.10 -14.98 1.45
C MET A 78 7.47 -16.33 2.06
N ASP A 79 8.04 -16.35 3.27
CA ASP A 79 8.31 -17.58 4.01
C ASP A 79 7.05 -18.41 4.26
N ALA A 80 5.90 -17.77 4.49
CA ALA A 80 4.63 -18.45 4.71
C ALA A 80 4.12 -19.24 3.48
N LEU A 81 4.64 -18.94 2.29
CA LEU A 81 4.27 -19.61 1.03
C LEU A 81 5.10 -20.88 0.76
N LYS A 82 6.14 -21.15 1.56
CA LYS A 82 7.00 -22.31 1.38
C LYS A 82 6.27 -23.60 1.73
N GLN A 83 6.48 -24.65 0.92
CA GLN A 83 5.80 -25.94 1.10
C GLN A 83 6.20 -26.67 2.40
N ASP A 84 7.40 -26.42 2.88
CA ASP A 84 8.01 -27.02 4.07
C ASP A 84 7.91 -26.14 5.33
N LEU A 85 6.97 -25.17 5.33
CA LEU A 85 6.74 -24.28 6.47
C LEU A 85 6.43 -25.06 7.75
N ASP A 86 7.27 -24.88 8.77
CA ASP A 86 6.90 -25.21 10.15
C ASP A 86 6.02 -24.09 10.73
N PHE A 87 4.72 -24.36 10.82
CA PHE A 87 3.75 -23.39 11.30
C PHE A 87 4.03 -22.90 12.73
N LYS A 88 4.57 -23.75 13.62
CA LYS A 88 4.85 -23.35 15.01
C LYS A 88 6.02 -22.39 15.07
N GLU A 89 7.09 -22.67 14.32
CA GLU A 89 8.24 -21.77 14.25
C GLU A 89 7.85 -20.45 13.58
N TYR A 90 7.03 -20.51 12.53
CA TYR A 90 6.48 -19.33 11.88
C TYR A 90 5.67 -18.45 12.84
N GLU A 91 4.78 -19.04 13.63
CA GLU A 91 4.01 -18.34 14.65
C GLU A 91 4.92 -17.67 15.70
N VAL A 92 5.99 -18.34 16.14
CA VAL A 92 6.98 -17.75 17.07
C VAL A 92 7.67 -16.54 16.45
N ARG A 93 8.08 -16.64 15.18
CA ARG A 93 8.70 -15.53 14.44
C ARG A 93 7.74 -14.35 14.28
N LEU A 94 6.49 -14.63 13.92
CA LEU A 94 5.45 -13.61 13.75
C LEU A 94 5.17 -12.88 15.07
N ASN A 95 5.04 -13.60 16.19
CA ASN A 95 4.81 -13.02 17.52
C ASN A 95 5.99 -12.18 18.03
N ARG A 96 7.21 -12.45 17.54
CA ARG A 96 8.43 -11.70 17.89
C ARG A 96 8.77 -10.61 16.88
N PHE A 97 7.97 -10.47 15.82
CA PHE A 97 8.25 -9.52 14.77
C PHE A 97 8.25 -8.09 15.34
N PRO A 98 9.24 -7.25 14.98
CA PRO A 98 9.37 -5.91 15.56
C PRO A 98 8.14 -5.06 15.26
N LYS A 99 7.82 -4.13 16.16
CA LYS A 99 6.81 -3.11 15.90
C LYS A 99 7.34 -2.11 14.86
N PRO A 100 6.48 -1.59 13.98
CA PRO A 100 6.85 -0.52 13.06
C PRO A 100 7.16 0.76 13.84
N ALA A 101 7.97 1.64 13.24
CA ALA A 101 8.11 3.00 13.71
C ALA A 101 6.75 3.71 13.68
N HIS A 102 6.52 4.61 14.63
CA HIS A 102 5.28 5.37 14.75
C HIS A 102 5.60 6.86 14.64
N VAL A 103 4.86 7.56 13.77
CA VAL A 103 4.89 9.02 13.68
C VAL A 103 3.53 9.53 14.13
N ASP A 104 3.52 10.35 15.19
CA ASP A 104 2.32 11.00 15.69
C ASP A 104 1.80 12.03 14.68
N MET A 105 0.47 12.12 14.56
CA MET A 105 -0.18 13.18 13.82
C MET A 105 0.12 14.54 14.49
N GLN A 106 0.71 15.47 13.74
CA GLN A 106 0.92 16.84 14.20
C GLN A 106 -0.27 17.72 13.76
N GLU A 107 -0.78 18.56 14.68
CA GLU A 107 -1.92 19.45 14.40
C GLU A 107 -1.55 20.62 13.46
N ASN A 108 -0.26 20.91 13.26
CA ASN A 108 0.24 22.01 12.45
C ASN A 108 1.36 21.53 11.51
N GLU A 109 1.03 21.12 10.29
CA GLU A 109 2.00 21.22 9.19
C GLU A 109 1.62 22.44 8.35
N ASP A 110 2.48 23.46 8.39
CA ASP A 110 2.50 24.55 7.42
C ASP A 110 2.46 23.93 6.02
N THR A 111 1.30 24.04 5.36
CA THR A 111 1.10 23.60 3.99
C THR A 111 2.09 24.32 3.10
N ILE A 112 3.18 23.65 2.71
CA ILE A 112 4.02 24.14 1.61
C ILE A 112 3.10 24.19 0.39
N PRO A 113 2.80 25.37 -0.19
CA PRO A 113 1.89 25.46 -1.31
C PRO A 113 2.53 24.75 -2.51
N LEU A 114 1.85 23.72 -3.00
CA LEU A 114 2.29 23.02 -4.20
C LEU A 114 1.95 23.88 -5.41
N ASN A 115 2.94 24.18 -6.25
CA ASN A 115 2.75 24.80 -7.56
C ASN A 115 2.16 23.81 -8.60
N THR A 116 1.48 22.75 -8.14
CA THR A 116 0.88 21.70 -8.98
C THR A 116 -0.60 21.63 -8.63
N THR A 117 -1.45 21.91 -9.60
CA THR A 117 -2.91 21.78 -9.47
C THR A 117 -3.24 20.30 -9.33
N ILE A 118 -3.64 19.86 -8.14
CA ILE A 118 -4.26 18.54 -7.96
C ILE A 118 -5.63 18.64 -8.66
N PRO A 119 -5.98 17.73 -9.58
CA PRO A 119 -7.31 17.72 -10.18
C PRO A 119 -8.36 17.64 -9.07
N GLU A 120 -9.40 18.48 -9.11
CA GLU A 120 -10.47 18.36 -8.14
C GLU A 120 -11.09 16.96 -8.23
N PRO A 121 -11.37 16.31 -7.09
CA PRO A 121 -12.07 15.03 -7.07
C PRO A 121 -13.36 15.16 -7.89
N THR A 122 -13.41 14.53 -9.06
CA THR A 122 -14.69 14.27 -9.72
C THR A 122 -15.53 13.40 -8.77
N GLU A 123 -16.86 13.51 -8.79
CA GLU A 123 -17.83 12.95 -7.82
C GLU A 123 -17.69 11.46 -7.42
N ASN A 124 -16.74 10.71 -7.98
CA ASN A 124 -16.33 9.36 -7.55
C ASN A 124 -15.08 9.42 -6.67
N LEU A 125 -15.15 8.81 -5.47
CA LEU A 125 -14.04 8.56 -4.52
C LEU A 125 -12.66 8.58 -5.20
N ALA A 126 -11.90 9.64 -5.00
CA ALA A 126 -10.70 9.85 -5.78
C ALA A 126 -9.62 8.80 -5.42
N SER A 127 -9.18 8.07 -6.44
CA SER A 127 -8.11 7.07 -6.34
C SER A 127 -6.91 7.59 -7.11
N PHE A 128 -5.82 7.86 -6.41
CA PHE A 128 -4.61 8.45 -6.99
C PHE A 128 -3.49 7.43 -6.95
N TYR A 129 -2.63 7.46 -7.96
CA TYR A 129 -1.38 6.71 -7.92
C TYR A 129 -0.24 7.55 -8.43
N ALA A 130 0.94 7.23 -7.90
CA ALA A 130 2.19 7.79 -8.34
C ALA A 130 3.22 6.69 -8.58
N ARG A 131 4.11 6.98 -9.53
CA ARG A 131 5.22 6.13 -9.93
C ARG A 131 6.53 6.90 -9.83
N ALA A 132 7.54 6.29 -9.25
CA ALA A 132 8.89 6.85 -9.18
C ALA A 132 9.93 5.79 -9.59
N SER A 133 10.97 6.22 -10.31
CA SER A 133 12.18 5.42 -10.52
C SER A 133 13.26 5.81 -9.50
N GLN A 134 14.20 4.91 -9.17
CA GLN A 134 15.34 5.23 -8.28
C GLN A 134 16.16 6.45 -8.74
N ASP A 135 16.20 6.73 -10.05
CA ASP A 135 16.96 7.87 -10.60
C ASP A 135 16.30 9.23 -10.32
N ASP A 136 15.02 9.23 -9.92
CA ASP A 136 14.35 10.42 -9.43
C ASP A 136 14.74 10.70 -7.97
N ASN A 137 14.80 11.97 -7.55
CA ASN A 137 15.02 12.36 -6.15
C ASN A 137 13.89 11.79 -5.26
N PHE A 138 14.05 10.55 -4.79
CA PHE A 138 13.01 9.72 -4.18
C PHE A 138 12.32 10.41 -3.00
N LYS A 139 13.08 11.17 -2.21
CA LYS A 139 12.59 11.97 -1.07
C LYS A 139 11.70 13.15 -1.49
N GLU A 140 12.01 13.76 -2.63
CA GLU A 140 11.25 14.89 -3.17
C GLU A 140 9.94 14.41 -3.81
N ARG A 141 9.98 13.29 -4.56
CA ARG A 141 8.75 12.65 -5.06
C ARG A 141 7.90 12.05 -3.95
N THR A 142 8.45 11.36 -2.95
CA THR A 142 7.64 10.91 -1.78
C THR A 142 7.02 12.07 -1.02
N SER A 143 7.65 13.26 -1.03
CA SER A 143 7.04 14.48 -0.48
C SER A 143 5.92 15.06 -1.36
N GLN A 144 6.05 14.99 -2.68
CA GLN A 144 4.99 15.38 -3.62
C GLN A 144 3.81 14.41 -3.58
N ILE A 145 4.09 13.11 -3.49
CA ILE A 145 3.11 12.04 -3.34
C ILE A 145 2.40 12.17 -1.99
N ARG A 146 3.15 12.39 -0.90
CA ARG A 146 2.61 12.74 0.42
C ARG A 146 1.58 13.86 0.29
N TYR A 147 1.95 15.01 -0.28
CA TYR A 147 1.06 16.17 -0.35
C TYR A 147 -0.14 15.96 -1.28
N ALA A 148 0.07 15.37 -2.46
CA ALA A 148 -1.00 15.08 -3.41
C ALA A 148 -2.10 14.19 -2.80
N ILE A 149 -1.71 13.34 -1.85
CA ILE A 149 -2.59 12.34 -1.24
C ILE A 149 -3.10 12.76 0.15
N SER A 150 -2.25 13.37 0.99
CA SER A 150 -2.56 13.66 2.40
C SER A 150 -3.45 14.89 2.60
N GLY A 151 -3.48 15.81 1.63
CA GLY A 151 -4.35 16.99 1.65
C GLY A 151 -5.76 16.72 1.11
N ALA A 152 -5.90 15.74 0.21
CA ALA A 152 -7.13 15.54 -0.57
C ALA A 152 -8.06 14.45 -0.02
N LEU A 153 -7.53 13.49 0.75
CA LEU A 153 -8.27 12.29 1.18
C LEU A 153 -8.25 12.13 2.70
N LYS A 154 -9.42 12.20 3.35
CA LYS A 154 -9.62 11.84 4.76
C LYS A 154 -10.98 11.15 4.96
N PRO A 155 -11.04 9.91 5.46
CA PRO A 155 -9.91 9.04 5.83
C PRO A 155 -9.07 8.61 4.61
N VAL A 156 -7.94 7.93 4.80
CA VAL A 156 -7.05 7.51 3.69
C VAL A 156 -6.44 6.14 3.94
N SER A 157 -6.34 5.34 2.89
CA SER A 157 -5.43 4.19 2.84
C SER A 157 -4.36 4.40 1.77
N LEU A 158 -3.13 3.97 2.09
CA LEU A 158 -2.00 3.97 1.19
C LEU A 158 -1.60 2.54 0.86
N TRP A 159 -1.24 2.31 -0.39
CA TRP A 159 -0.78 1.01 -0.89
C TRP A 159 0.47 1.23 -1.73
N GLY A 160 1.51 0.43 -1.55
CA GLY A 160 2.67 0.53 -2.41
C GLY A 160 3.33 -0.80 -2.70
N ALA A 161 4.12 -0.80 -3.76
CA ALA A 161 4.84 -1.96 -4.25
C ALA A 161 6.21 -1.52 -4.78
N GLU A 162 7.22 -2.36 -4.56
CA GLU A 162 8.57 -2.16 -5.09
C GLU A 162 8.89 -3.25 -6.11
N PHE A 163 9.50 -2.86 -7.22
CA PHE A 163 9.90 -3.75 -8.31
C PHE A 163 11.41 -3.63 -8.50
N ALA A 164 12.16 -4.61 -7.98
CA ALA A 164 13.62 -4.58 -8.00
C ALA A 164 14.22 -4.74 -9.40
N ASP A 165 13.51 -5.39 -10.33
CA ASP A 165 13.94 -5.56 -11.72
C ASP A 165 13.87 -4.25 -12.50
N THR A 166 12.83 -3.45 -12.30
CA THR A 166 12.63 -2.17 -12.99
C THR A 166 13.04 -0.94 -12.16
N GLN A 167 13.45 -1.14 -10.91
CA GLN A 167 13.70 -0.07 -9.93
C GLN A 167 12.51 0.90 -9.81
N GLU A 168 11.28 0.34 -9.93
CA GLU A 168 10.04 1.09 -9.88
C GLU A 168 9.43 1.03 -8.47
N HIS A 169 8.94 2.17 -8.00
CA HIS A 169 8.17 2.29 -6.78
C HIS A 169 6.77 2.82 -7.12
N LEU A 170 5.75 2.11 -6.67
CA LEU A 170 4.37 2.54 -6.76
C LEU A 170 3.86 2.97 -5.39
N LEU A 171 3.12 4.08 -5.37
CA LEU A 171 2.37 4.52 -4.20
C LEU A 171 0.98 4.98 -4.65
N LEU A 172 -0.02 4.31 -4.13
CA LEU A 172 -1.44 4.45 -4.43
C LEU A 172 -2.14 4.98 -3.18
N ALA A 173 -3.20 5.74 -3.37
CA ALA A 173 -4.06 6.18 -2.28
C ALA A 173 -5.53 6.25 -2.66
N THR A 174 -6.35 5.96 -1.66
CA THR A 174 -7.81 5.99 -1.75
C THR A 174 -8.40 6.52 -0.45
N GLU A 175 -9.56 7.17 -0.50
CA GLU A 175 -10.28 7.70 0.67
C GLU A 175 -10.74 6.61 1.65
N SER A 176 -10.84 5.37 1.19
CA SER A 176 -11.26 4.23 1.99
C SER A 176 -10.40 3.02 1.61
N LEU A 177 -10.97 1.81 1.53
CA LEU A 177 -10.34 0.70 0.84
C LEU A 177 -10.55 0.84 -0.69
N PRO A 178 -9.63 0.30 -1.51
CA PRO A 178 -9.88 0.12 -2.93
C PRO A 178 -11.20 -0.64 -3.14
N ASN A 179 -12.15 -0.02 -3.84
CA ASN A 179 -13.39 -0.68 -4.23
C ASN A 179 -13.13 -1.77 -5.29
N LYS A 180 -14.15 -2.55 -5.64
CA LYS A 180 -14.01 -3.66 -6.59
C LYS A 180 -13.54 -3.22 -7.98
N GLU A 181 -13.88 -2.00 -8.40
CA GLU A 181 -13.46 -1.42 -9.67
C GLU A 181 -11.96 -1.14 -9.67
N VAL A 182 -11.45 -0.42 -8.67
CA VAL A 182 -10.03 -0.03 -8.60
C VAL A 182 -9.11 -1.16 -8.11
N TYR A 183 -9.64 -2.16 -7.40
CA TYR A 183 -8.87 -3.30 -6.89
C TYR A 183 -8.25 -4.15 -8.01
N CYS A 184 -8.90 -4.23 -9.18
CA CYS A 184 -8.34 -4.98 -10.31
C CYS A 184 -6.97 -4.44 -10.74
N ALA A 185 -6.72 -3.14 -10.57
CA ALA A 185 -5.42 -2.53 -10.86
C ALA A 185 -4.31 -2.97 -9.91
N LEU A 186 -4.64 -3.40 -8.69
CA LEU A 186 -3.65 -3.98 -7.78
C LEU A 186 -3.16 -5.35 -8.29
N LEU A 187 -3.88 -5.96 -9.23
CA LEU A 187 -3.51 -7.24 -9.82
C LEU A 187 -2.80 -7.04 -11.16
N ASP A 188 -3.41 -6.30 -12.10
CA ASP A 188 -2.90 -6.14 -13.47
C ASP A 188 -2.05 -4.86 -13.70
N ARG A 189 -1.96 -3.98 -12.70
CA ARG A 189 -1.26 -2.69 -12.74
C ARG A 189 -1.73 -1.73 -13.84
N SER A 190 -2.91 -1.97 -14.42
CA SER A 190 -3.51 -1.13 -15.45
C SER A 190 -4.31 0.02 -14.82
N PHE A 191 -3.65 0.85 -14.01
CA PHE A 191 -4.25 1.87 -13.14
C PHE A 191 -5.28 2.77 -13.85
N GLU A 192 -4.90 3.44 -14.93
CA GLU A 192 -5.80 4.36 -15.66
C GLU A 192 -7.01 3.64 -16.26
N ALA A 193 -6.84 2.38 -16.69
CA ALA A 193 -7.94 1.57 -17.22
C ALA A 193 -8.98 1.19 -16.14
N HIS A 194 -8.58 1.21 -14.87
CA HIS A 194 -9.46 0.98 -13.72
C HIS A 194 -9.84 2.26 -12.98
N GLY A 195 -9.61 3.44 -13.59
CA GLY A 195 -10.08 4.73 -13.07
C GLY A 195 -9.16 5.41 -12.06
N TRP A 196 -7.92 4.94 -11.91
CA TRP A 196 -6.93 5.65 -11.11
C TRP A 196 -6.38 6.87 -11.84
N ILE A 197 -6.11 7.93 -11.08
CA ILE A 197 -5.54 9.18 -11.58
C ILE A 197 -4.02 9.17 -11.36
N ASP A 198 -3.24 9.30 -12.44
CA ASP A 198 -1.79 9.42 -12.39
C ASP A 198 -1.38 10.84 -11.99
N VAL A 199 -0.85 11.01 -10.78
CA VAL A 199 -0.40 12.34 -10.30
C VAL A 199 1.03 12.69 -10.72
N THR A 200 1.70 11.80 -11.47
CA THR A 200 3.08 12.02 -11.95
C THR A 200 3.17 12.54 -13.37
N LYS A 201 2.10 12.38 -14.15
CA LYS A 201 1.98 12.96 -15.49
C LYS A 201 1.67 14.45 -15.37
N ARG A 202 2.65 15.29 -15.69
CA ARG A 202 2.43 16.72 -16.00
C ARG A 202 2.23 16.90 -17.49
#